data_AF-E5C8N3-F1
#
_entry.id   AF-E5C8N3-F1
#
_cell.length_a   1.000
_cell.length_b   1.000
_cell.length_c   1.000
_cell.angle_alpha   90.00
_cell.angle_beta   90.00
_cell.angle_gamma   90.00
#
_symmetry.space_group_name_H-M   'P 1'
#
loop_
_entity.id
_entity.type
_entity.pdbx_description
1 polymer ?
#
loop_
_entity_poly.entity_id
_entity_poly.type
_entity_poly.pdbx_seq_one_letter_code
_entity_poly.pdbx_strand_id
1 'polypeptide(L)'
;MSMINKNELKQRLIDEGYIEEYGLDRTVENLINLENLENKAAYEMLCTWLKTGKIQKFESIEGIDLKFLRDELHMKNPAIILAYGMLLYDPKHNAIALKREKDRRNCMKPAKL
;
A
#
# COMPACT_ATOMS: atom_id res chain seq x y z
N MET A 1 15.29 -13.52 7.68
CA MET A 1 15.09 -12.11 7.26
C MET A 1 15.55 -11.20 8.39
N SER A 2 16.18 -10.06 8.11
CA SER A 2 16.42 -9.08 9.16
C SER A 2 15.11 -8.33 9.42
N MET A 3 14.73 -8.24 10.69
CA MET A 3 13.56 -7.49 11.13
C MET A 3 13.68 -6.04 10.67
N ILE A 4 12.62 -5.47 10.11
CA ILE A 4 12.60 -4.06 9.67
C ILE A 4 12.77 -3.16 10.90
N ASN A 5 13.71 -2.21 10.82
CA ASN A 5 13.88 -1.21 11.87
C ASN A 5 12.71 -0.22 11.85
N LYS A 6 11.94 -0.15 12.95
CA LYS A 6 10.75 0.70 13.08
C LYS A 6 11.05 2.18 12.83
N ASN A 7 12.20 2.69 13.31
CA ASN A 7 12.57 4.09 13.18
C ASN A 7 12.98 4.43 11.74
N GLU A 8 13.72 3.52 11.09
CA GLU A 8 14.09 3.68 9.68
C GLU A 8 12.84 3.68 8.78
N LEU A 9 11.89 2.76 9.03
CA LEU A 9 10.62 2.73 8.32
C LEU A 9 9.82 4.02 8.55
N LYS A 10 9.73 4.49 9.79
CA LYS A 10 9.02 5.74 10.12
C LYS A 10 9.62 6.93 9.37
N GLN A 11 10.94 7.08 9.36
CA GLN A 11 11.61 8.14 8.61
C GLN A 11 11.32 8.02 7.10
N ARG A 12 11.37 6.80 6.56
CA ARG A 12 11.09 6.58 5.14
C ARG A 12 9.65 6.94 4.74
N LEU A 13 8.69 6.72 5.63
CA LEU A 13 7.30 7.15 5.40
C LEU A 13 7.18 8.68 5.41
N ILE A 14 7.90 9.37 6.31
CA ILE A 14 7.96 10.84 6.31
C ILE A 14 8.55 11.36 4.99
N ASP A 15 9.60 10.73 4.48
CA ASP A 15 10.21 11.09 3.19
C ASP A 15 9.25 10.89 2.00
N GLU A 16 8.35 9.90 2.08
CA GLU A 16 7.24 9.72 1.12
C GLU A 16 6.10 10.72 1.35
N GLY A 17 6.17 11.57 2.38
CA GLY A 17 5.19 12.60 2.72
C GLY A 17 4.01 12.10 3.56
N TYR A 18 4.23 11.12 4.43
CA TYR A 18 3.30 10.82 5.52
C TYR A 18 3.51 11.81 6.66
N ILE A 19 2.41 12.22 7.31
CA ILE A 19 2.39 13.22 8.38
C ILE A 19 2.19 12.50 9.71
N GLU A 20 2.95 12.85 10.74
CA GLU A 20 2.96 12.13 12.02
C GLU A 20 1.57 12.08 12.66
N GLU A 21 0.87 13.22 12.67
CA GLU A 21 -0.43 13.42 13.29
C GLU A 21 -1.56 12.64 12.59
N TYR A 22 -1.33 12.15 11.37
CA TYR A 22 -2.32 11.43 10.56
C TYR A 22 -2.08 9.93 10.53
N GLY A 23 -1.81 9.34 11.70
CA GLY A 23 -1.76 7.89 11.87
C GLY A 23 -0.51 7.24 11.30
N LEU A 24 0.61 7.98 11.27
CA LEU A 24 1.91 7.45 10.83
C LEU A 24 2.32 6.20 11.61
N ASP A 25 2.23 6.23 12.94
CA ASP A 25 2.63 5.09 13.78
C ASP A 25 1.78 3.85 13.50
N ARG A 26 0.48 4.03 13.24
CA ARG A 26 -0.40 2.93 12.83
C ARG A 26 -0.02 2.37 11.46
N THR A 27 0.38 3.23 10.53
CA THR A 27 0.85 2.80 9.20
C THR A 27 2.14 2.00 9.30
N VAL A 28 3.08 2.44 10.14
CA VAL A 28 4.32 1.72 10.46
C VAL A 28 4.00 0.32 11.01
N GLU A 29 3.08 0.24 11.97
CA GLU A 29 2.68 -1.04 12.58
C GLU A 29 2.02 -1.97 11.57
N ASN A 30 1.10 -1.46 10.76
CA ASN A 30 0.44 -2.26 9.72
C ASN A 30 1.46 -2.83 8.71
N LEU A 31 2.48 -2.03 8.34
CA LEU A 31 3.53 -2.46 7.41
C LEU A 31 4.43 -3.54 8.01
N ILE A 32 4.84 -3.38 9.28
CA ILE A 32 5.62 -4.41 9.99
C ILE A 32 4.80 -5.70 10.12
N ASN A 33 3.50 -5.59 10.41
CA ASN A 33 2.62 -6.74 10.57
C ASN A 33 2.41 -7.55 9.27
N LEU A 34 2.82 -7.06 8.10
CA LEU A 34 2.86 -7.87 6.88
C LEU A 34 3.78 -9.09 7.04
N GLU A 35 4.78 -9.02 7.93
CA GLU A 35 5.61 -10.18 8.29
C GLU A 35 4.79 -11.32 8.88
N ASN A 36 3.57 -11.08 9.39
CA ASN A 36 2.73 -12.11 10.00
C ASN A 36 1.76 -12.77 9.02
N LEU A 37 1.64 -12.27 7.78
CA LEU A 37 0.78 -12.89 6.76
C LEU A 37 1.34 -14.26 6.33
N GLU A 38 0.47 -15.19 6.00
CA GLU A 38 0.88 -16.50 5.45
C GLU A 38 1.67 -16.31 4.15
N ASN A 39 1.15 -15.47 3.25
CA ASN A 39 1.86 -15.06 2.04
C ASN A 39 2.78 -13.86 2.31
N LYS A 40 4.09 -14.07 2.24
CA LYS A 40 5.12 -13.05 2.53
C LYS A 40 5.39 -12.07 1.38
N ALA A 41 4.78 -12.22 0.21
CA ALA A 41 5.11 -11.42 -0.97
C ALA A 41 5.02 -9.90 -0.74
N ALA A 42 4.02 -9.44 0.04
CA ALA A 42 3.90 -8.03 0.40
C ALA A 42 5.02 -7.55 1.34
N TYR A 43 5.44 -8.39 2.30
CA TYR A 43 6.57 -8.08 3.18
C TYR A 43 7.91 -8.08 2.43
N GLU A 44 8.10 -9.00 1.48
CA GLU A 44 9.26 -9.01 0.60
C GLU A 44 9.33 -7.76 -0.29
N MET A 45 8.16 -7.29 -0.77
CA MET A 45 8.05 -6.03 -1.48
C MET A 45 8.39 -4.84 -0.59
N LEU A 46 7.96 -4.84 0.68
CA LEU A 46 8.34 -3.83 1.67
C LEU A 46 9.86 -3.80 1.86
N CYS A 47 10.50 -4.94 2.11
CA CYS A 47 11.96 -5.03 2.25
C CYS A 47 12.69 -4.55 0.98
N THR A 48 12.19 -4.89 -0.20
CA THR A 48 12.79 -4.47 -1.47
C THR A 48 12.68 -2.97 -1.67
N TRP A 49 11.51 -2.38 -1.37
CA TRP A 49 11.30 -0.95 -1.48
C TRP A 49 12.16 -0.17 -0.49
N LEU A 50 12.33 -0.66 0.74
CA LEU A 50 13.25 -0.02 1.71
C LEU A 50 14.69 -0.01 1.19
N LYS A 51 15.15 -1.12 0.58
CA LYS A 51 16.53 -1.23 0.04
C LYS A 51 16.77 -0.42 -1.23
N THR A 52 15.77 -0.34 -2.12
CA THR A 52 15.97 0.11 -3.50
C THR A 52 15.19 1.37 -3.87
N GLY A 53 14.20 1.75 -3.05
CA GLY A 53 13.20 2.76 -3.38
C GLY A 53 12.21 2.34 -4.48
N LYS A 54 12.26 1.11 -4.98
CA LYS A 54 11.42 0.63 -6.08
C LYS A 54 10.38 -0.38 -5.62
N ILE A 55 9.19 -0.27 -6.18
CA ILE A 55 8.09 -1.22 -6.01
C ILE A 55 8.07 -2.19 -7.18
N GLN A 56 7.95 -3.49 -6.89
CA GLN A 56 7.80 -4.52 -7.91
C GLN A 56 6.36 -4.56 -8.45
N LYS A 57 6.21 -4.91 -9.73
CA LYS A 57 4.89 -5.22 -10.29
C LYS A 57 4.40 -6.55 -9.72
N PHE A 58 3.08 -6.70 -9.62
CA PHE A 58 2.43 -7.94 -9.23
C PHE A 58 1.28 -8.24 -10.20
N GLU A 59 0.89 -9.51 -10.30
CA GLU A 59 -0.25 -9.93 -11.11
C GLU A 59 -1.54 -9.34 -10.59
N SER A 60 -2.48 -9.08 -11.50
CA SER A 60 -3.78 -8.53 -11.14
C SER A 60 -4.54 -9.50 -10.23
N ILE A 61 -4.93 -9.03 -9.03
CA ILE A 61 -5.76 -9.77 -8.09
C ILE A 61 -7.16 -9.16 -8.14
N GLU A 62 -8.15 -9.93 -8.61
CA GLU A 62 -9.54 -9.46 -8.73
C GLU A 62 -9.67 -8.17 -9.56
N GLY A 63 -8.79 -7.98 -10.56
CA GLY A 63 -8.76 -6.78 -11.41
C GLY A 63 -7.98 -5.60 -10.82
N ILE A 64 -7.24 -5.80 -9.71
CA ILE A 64 -6.42 -4.78 -9.07
C ILE A 64 -4.94 -5.12 -9.24
N ASP A 65 -4.22 -4.23 -9.91
CA ASP A 65 -2.77 -4.32 -10.11
C ASP A 65 -2.07 -3.03 -9.62
N LEU A 66 -0.74 -2.98 -9.77
CA LEU A 66 0.05 -1.80 -9.42
C LEU A 66 -0.44 -0.53 -10.13
N LYS A 67 -0.86 -0.66 -11.38
CA LYS A 67 -1.32 0.46 -12.21
C LYS A 67 -2.62 1.01 -11.64
N PHE A 68 -3.58 0.17 -11.29
CA PHE A 68 -4.83 0.58 -10.65
C PHE A 68 -4.55 1.36 -9.36
N LEU A 69 -3.74 0.81 -8.45
CA LEU A 69 -3.47 1.46 -7.17
C LEU A 69 -2.77 2.82 -7.32
N ARG A 70 -1.86 2.93 -8.29
CA ARG A 70 -1.08 4.15 -8.55
C ARG A 70 -1.86 5.19 -9.35
N ASP A 71 -2.48 4.79 -10.46
CA ASP A 71 -3.06 5.72 -11.42
C ASP A 71 -4.50 6.08 -11.06
N GLU A 72 -5.27 5.13 -10.54
CA GLU A 72 -6.68 5.33 -10.21
C GLU A 72 -6.88 5.78 -8.75
N LEU A 73 -6.09 5.24 -7.83
CA LEU A 73 -6.15 5.56 -6.40
C LEU A 73 -5.02 6.47 -5.92
N HIS A 74 -4.09 6.90 -6.78
CA HIS A 74 -3.00 7.82 -6.43
C HIS A 74 -2.25 7.42 -5.15
N MET A 75 -2.13 6.11 -4.91
CA MET A 75 -1.48 5.60 -3.71
C MET A 75 0.03 5.77 -3.80
N LYS A 76 0.63 6.18 -2.67
CA LYS A 76 2.09 6.17 -2.47
C LYS A 76 2.59 4.74 -2.32
N ASN A 77 3.89 4.53 -2.50
CA ASN A 77 4.52 3.20 -2.42
C ASN A 77 4.13 2.42 -1.14
N PRO A 78 4.13 3.01 0.07
CA PRO A 78 3.78 2.26 1.28
C PRO A 78 2.30 1.84 1.31
N ALA A 79 1.39 2.70 0.82
CA ALA A 79 -0.02 2.35 0.71
C ALA A 79 -0.26 1.25 -0.33
N ILE A 80 0.48 1.25 -1.43
CA ILE A 80 0.43 0.18 -2.44
C ILE A 80 0.84 -1.16 -1.82
N ILE A 81 1.93 -1.18 -1.04
CA ILE A 81 2.41 -2.40 -0.36
C ILE A 81 1.36 -2.93 0.61
N LEU A 82 0.75 -2.05 1.42
CA LEU A 82 -0.34 -2.41 2.33
C LEU A 82 -1.54 -2.97 1.57
N ALA A 83 -1.99 -2.29 0.51
CA ALA A 83 -3.10 -2.75 -0.31
C ALA A 83 -2.81 -4.12 -0.94
N TYR A 84 -1.58 -4.36 -1.38
CA TYR A 84 -1.17 -5.67 -1.88
C TYR A 84 -1.25 -6.75 -0.79
N GLY A 85 -0.77 -6.47 0.43
CA GLY A 85 -0.94 -7.38 1.57
C GLY A 85 -2.40 -7.69 1.90
N MET A 86 -3.27 -6.68 1.86
CA MET A 86 -4.71 -6.86 2.06
C MET A 86 -5.34 -7.72 0.95
N LEU A 87 -4.97 -7.49 -0.31
CA LEU A 87 -5.42 -8.30 -1.44
C LEU A 87 -4.98 -9.76 -1.35
N LEU A 88 -3.78 -10.03 -0.81
CA LEU A 88 -3.32 -11.40 -0.58
C LEU A 88 -4.07 -12.09 0.56
N TYR A 89 -4.55 -11.33 1.55
CA TYR A 89 -5.27 -11.87 2.70
C TYR A 89 -6.76 -12.17 2.41
N ASP A 90 -7.47 -11.21 1.82
CA ASP A 90 -8.87 -11.38 1.39
C ASP A 90 -9.07 -10.68 0.04
N PRO A 91 -8.83 -11.39 -1.08
CA PRO A 91 -8.85 -10.81 -2.42
C PRO A 91 -10.17 -10.12 -2.76
N LYS A 92 -11.29 -10.83 -2.55
CA LYS A 92 -12.61 -10.38 -3.01
C LYS A 92 -13.08 -9.17 -2.23
N HIS A 93 -12.99 -9.22 -0.90
CA HIS A 93 -13.46 -8.13 -0.06
C HIS A 93 -12.64 -6.85 -0.29
N ASN A 94 -11.31 -6.96 -0.30
CA ASN A 94 -10.44 -5.82 -0.45
C ASN A 94 -10.48 -5.22 -1.86
N ALA A 95 -10.61 -6.05 -2.91
CA ALA A 95 -10.81 -5.53 -4.26
C ALA A 95 -12.12 -4.75 -4.40
N ILE A 96 -13.22 -5.20 -3.80
CA ILE A 96 -14.48 -4.46 -3.78
C ILE A 96 -14.31 -3.11 -3.06
N ALA A 97 -13.64 -3.09 -1.91
CA ALA A 97 -13.39 -1.86 -1.17
C ALA A 97 -12.55 -0.85 -2.00
N LEU A 98 -11.49 -1.30 -2.67
CA LEU A 98 -10.64 -0.47 -3.51
C LEU A 98 -11.36 0.07 -4.75
N LYS A 99 -12.23 -0.74 -5.38
CA LYS A 99 -13.07 -0.29 -6.50
C LYS A 99 -14.07 0.78 -6.07
N ARG A 100 -14.73 0.59 -4.92
CA ARG A 100 -15.64 1.61 -4.35
C ARG A 100 -14.91 2.90 -4.01
N GLU A 101 -13.69 2.83 -3.50
CA GLU A 101 -12.88 4.02 -3.22
C GLU A 101 -12.50 4.77 -4.51
N LYS A 102 -12.19 4.04 -5.60
CA LYS A 102 -12.00 4.65 -6.93
C LYS A 102 -13.27 5.37 -7.38
N ASP A 103 -14.42 4.71 -7.28
CA ASP A 103 -15.70 5.29 -7.71
C ASP A 103 -16.03 6.55 -6.90
N ARG A 104 -15.83 6.52 -5.57
CA ARG A 104 -16.01 7.67 -4.69
C ARG A 104 -15.15 8.86 -5.11
N ARG A 105 -13.89 8.64 -5.47
CA ARG A 105 -12.98 9.70 -5.95
C ARG A 105 -13.41 10.26 -7.30
N ASN A 106 -13.98 9.44 -8.17
CA ASN A 106 -14.49 9.90 -9.46
C ASN A 106 -15.78 10.71 -9.33
N CYS A 107 -16.69 10.33 -8.41
CA CYS A 107 -17.91 11.10 -8.14
C CYS A 107 -17.62 12.48 -7.52
N MET A 108 -16.48 12.66 -6.87
CA MET A 108 -16.07 13.93 -6.25
C MET A 108 -15.24 14.82 -7.17
N LYS A 109 -14.91 14.38 -8.40
CA LYS A 109 -14.26 15.26 -9.39
C LYS A 109 -15.32 16.23 -9.93
N PRO A 110 -15.12 17.56 -9.80
CA PRO A 110 -16.03 18.51 -10.42
C PRO A 110 -16.06 18.24 -11.94
N ALA A 111 -17.25 18.33 -12.54
CA ALA A 111 -17.38 18.26 -13.99
C ALA A 111 -16.43 19.29 -14.61
N LYS A 112 -15.58 18.83 -15.54
CA LYS A 112 -14.72 19.75 -16.30
C LYS A 112 -15.64 20.73 -17.04
N LEU A 113 -15.61 21.99 -16.63
CA LEU A 113 -16.21 23.11 -17.34
C LEU A 113 -15.49 23.34 -18.67
#